data_AF-A0A3D5DH21-F1
#
_entry.id   AF-A0A3D5DH21-F1
#
_cell.length_a   1.000
_cell.length_b   1.000
_cell.length_c   1.000
_cell.angle_alpha   90.00
_cell.angle_beta   90.00
_cell.angle_gamma   90.00
#
_symmetry.space_group_name_H-M   'P 1'
#
loop_
_entity.id
_entity.type
_entity.pdbx_description
1 polymer ?
#
loop_
_entity_poly.entity_id
_entity_poly.type
_entity_poly.pdbx_seq_one_letter_code
_entity_poly.pdbx_strand_id
1 'polypeptide(L)'
;MPNPKGIDHYLKSDGLDSDREKMIGQTIGYRYDVNLVPDYNQVTPYLKKYIDHMGWPDLNWLEDVHMGYEEGRAAVFDRNINGWVTVPEEIDLPDNQQERDMIARELLVKFQMSPNHPLVELRRAYGKFE
;
A
#
# COMPACT_ATOMS: atom_id res chain seq x y z
N MET A 1 21.34 1.12 -10.46
CA MET A 1 21.36 -0.35 -10.60
C MET A 1 21.07 -0.93 -9.23
N PRO A 2 19.93 -1.58 -8.98
CA PRO A 2 19.67 -2.14 -7.66
C PRO A 2 20.52 -3.41 -7.50
N ASN A 3 21.22 -3.47 -6.38
CA ASN A 3 22.12 -4.54 -5.98
C ASN A 3 21.31 -5.82 -5.67
N PRO A 4 21.56 -6.97 -6.33
CA PRO A 4 20.85 -8.19 -6.02
C PRO A 4 21.47 -8.76 -4.75
N LYS A 5 20.95 -8.38 -3.58
CA LYS A 5 21.17 -9.20 -2.38
C LYS A 5 20.45 -10.52 -2.64
N GLY A 6 21.20 -11.46 -3.20
CA GLY A 6 20.71 -12.78 -3.54
C GLY A 6 20.18 -13.50 -2.30
N ILE A 7 19.25 -14.40 -2.55
CA ILE A 7 18.60 -15.33 -1.60
C ILE A 7 19.60 -15.93 -0.58
N ASP A 8 20.85 -16.12 -1.01
CA ASP A 8 22.01 -16.53 -0.20
C ASP A 8 22.27 -15.69 1.06
N HIS A 9 21.88 -14.41 1.09
CA HIS A 9 22.07 -13.53 2.24
C HIS A 9 21.35 -14.06 3.49
N TYR A 10 20.16 -14.65 3.31
CA TYR A 10 19.35 -15.23 4.38
C TYR A 10 19.80 -16.64 4.78
N LEU A 11 20.67 -17.27 3.98
CA LEU A 11 21.20 -18.62 4.24
C LEU A 11 22.61 -18.59 4.88
N LYS A 12 23.37 -17.52 4.65
CA LYS A 12 24.79 -17.40 5.07
C LYS A 12 25.04 -16.34 6.14
N SER A 13 24.04 -15.56 6.52
CA SER A 13 24.11 -14.58 7.61
C SER A 13 22.91 -14.73 8.52
N ASP A 14 22.97 -14.17 9.73
CA ASP A 14 21.86 -14.21 10.70
C ASP A 14 20.57 -13.54 10.20
N GLY A 15 20.59 -12.88 9.03
CA GLY A 15 19.40 -12.31 8.40
C GLY A 15 18.81 -11.11 9.14
N LEU A 16 19.55 -10.52 10.10
CA LEU A 16 19.14 -9.40 10.93
C LEU A 16 19.89 -8.13 10.46
N ASP A 17 19.31 -7.40 9.51
CA ASP A 17 19.98 -6.24 8.87
C ASP A 17 19.78 -4.93 9.67
N SER A 18 18.87 -4.88 10.66
CA SER A 18 18.67 -3.69 11.51
C SER A 18 18.92 -3.93 13.02
N ASP A 19 19.41 -2.91 13.72
CA ASP A 19 19.66 -2.96 15.19
C ASP A 19 18.41 -3.33 15.99
N ARG A 20 17.23 -3.02 15.45
CA ARG A 20 15.93 -3.36 16.02
C ARG A 20 15.63 -4.86 15.92
N GLU A 21 15.99 -5.50 14.81
CA GLU A 21 15.82 -6.95 14.62
C GLU A 21 16.77 -7.75 15.50
N LYS A 22 17.99 -7.24 15.69
CA LYS A 22 18.96 -7.82 16.64
C LYS A 22 18.48 -7.74 18.09
N MET A 23 17.79 -6.66 18.48
CA MET A 23 17.23 -6.49 19.83
C MET A 23 16.09 -7.45 20.14
N ILE A 24 15.24 -7.78 19.16
CA ILE A 24 14.07 -8.66 19.35
C ILE A 24 14.37 -10.14 19.07
N GLY A 25 15.52 -10.44 18.45
CA GLY A 25 15.95 -11.82 18.16
C GLY A 25 15.02 -12.59 17.22
N GLN A 26 14.18 -11.86 16.46
CA GLN A 26 13.20 -12.41 15.54
C GLN A 26 13.24 -11.64 14.23
N THR A 27 13.36 -12.37 13.12
CA THR A 27 13.16 -11.80 11.79
C THR A 27 11.66 -11.60 11.57
N ILE A 28 11.25 -10.35 11.36
CA ILE A 28 9.86 -10.03 11.07
C ILE A 28 9.61 -10.34 9.58
N GLY A 29 9.33 -11.60 9.27
CA GLY A 29 9.29 -12.12 7.89
C GLY A 29 8.30 -11.41 6.95
N TYR A 30 7.23 -10.81 7.47
CA TYR A 30 6.26 -10.06 6.65
C TYR A 30 6.80 -8.71 6.16
N ARG A 31 7.89 -8.21 6.73
CA ARG A 31 8.50 -6.92 6.35
C ARG A 31 9.34 -7.01 5.07
N TYR A 32 9.55 -8.22 4.55
CA TYR A 32 10.37 -8.50 3.38
C TYR A 32 9.68 -9.43 2.37
N ASP A 33 8.34 -9.54 2.39
CA ASP A 33 7.67 -10.12 1.22
C ASP A 33 7.84 -9.13 0.07
N VAL A 34 8.77 -9.45 -0.82
CA VAL A 34 9.10 -8.66 -2.01
C VAL A 34 7.88 -8.41 -2.92
N ASN A 35 6.79 -9.19 -2.79
CA ASN A 35 5.54 -8.93 -3.50
C ASN A 35 4.68 -7.83 -2.84
N LEU A 36 4.86 -7.57 -1.55
CA LEU A 36 4.16 -6.50 -0.81
C LEU A 36 4.83 -5.14 -1.00
N VAL A 37 6.14 -5.13 -1.24
CA VAL A 37 6.90 -3.91 -1.51
C VAL A 37 6.52 -3.36 -2.90
N PRO A 38 6.08 -2.09 -2.99
CA PRO A 38 5.78 -1.46 -4.27
C PRO A 38 6.97 -1.48 -5.24
N ASP A 39 6.80 -2.06 -6.43
CA ASP A 39 7.73 -1.80 -7.54
C ASP A 39 7.47 -0.39 -8.07
N TYR A 40 8.40 0.52 -7.77
CA TYR A 40 8.35 1.90 -8.21
C TYR A 40 8.27 2.07 -9.74
N ASN A 41 8.65 1.05 -10.53
CA ASN A 41 8.49 1.08 -11.99
C ASN A 41 7.04 0.88 -12.44
N GLN A 42 6.20 0.30 -11.59
CA GLN A 42 4.80 -0.02 -11.87
C GLN A 42 3.82 0.89 -11.09
N VAL A 43 4.35 1.85 -10.33
CA VAL A 43 3.55 2.86 -9.65
C VAL A 43 2.76 3.67 -10.68
N THR A 44 1.48 3.84 -10.43
CA THR A 44 0.60 4.58 -11.34
C THR A 44 1.00 6.06 -11.43
N PRO A 45 0.68 6.76 -12.54
CA PRO A 45 0.99 8.18 -12.67
C PRO A 45 0.40 9.06 -11.56
N TYR A 46 -0.78 8.70 -11.05
CA TYR A 46 -1.42 9.41 -9.95
C TYR A 46 -0.66 9.22 -8.64
N LEU A 47 -0.33 7.97 -8.27
CA LEU A 47 0.41 7.69 -7.04
C LEU A 47 1.79 8.34 -7.09
N LYS A 48 2.48 8.30 -8.23
CA LYS A 48 3.76 9.00 -8.41
C LYS A 48 3.64 10.49 -8.08
N LYS A 49 2.66 11.18 -8.67
CA LYS A 49 2.40 12.60 -8.39
C LYS A 49 2.07 12.85 -6.93
N TYR A 50 1.29 11.96 -6.30
CA TYR A 50 0.94 12.07 -4.90
C TYR A 50 2.18 11.95 -4.00
N ILE A 51 3.01 10.93 -4.20
CA ILE A 51 4.27 10.74 -3.46
C ILE A 51 5.18 11.95 -3.61
N ASP A 52 5.39 12.41 -4.85
CA ASP A 52 6.24 13.57 -5.16
C ASP A 52 5.74 14.83 -4.44
N HIS A 53 4.41 15.02 -4.36
CA HIS A 53 3.80 16.16 -3.68
C HIS A 53 3.94 16.08 -2.15
N MET A 54 3.73 14.90 -1.57
CA MET A 54 3.80 14.69 -0.13
C MET A 54 5.24 14.73 0.40
N GLY A 55 6.24 14.54 -0.48
CA GLY A 55 7.65 14.49 -0.09
C GLY A 55 7.96 13.31 0.84
N TRP A 56 7.15 12.25 0.77
CA TRP A 56 7.29 11.10 1.66
C TRP A 56 8.42 10.19 1.19
N PRO A 57 9.37 9.85 2.07
CA PRO A 57 10.52 9.04 1.70
C PRO A 57 10.12 7.59 1.41
N ASP A 58 9.00 7.10 1.93
CA ASP A 58 8.51 5.75 1.74
C ASP A 58 6.97 5.65 1.67
N LEU A 59 6.49 4.57 1.05
CA LEU A 59 5.08 4.20 0.95
C LEU A 59 4.78 2.95 1.76
N ASN A 60 5.57 2.65 2.78
CA ASN A 60 5.48 1.40 3.53
C ASN A 60 4.07 1.18 4.14
N TRP A 61 3.33 2.25 4.40
CA TRP A 61 1.93 2.15 4.88
C TRP A 61 0.93 1.67 3.81
N LEU A 62 1.24 1.81 2.51
CA LEU A 62 0.47 1.27 1.39
C LEU A 62 0.78 -0.21 1.10
N GLU A 63 1.80 -0.80 1.73
CA GLU A 63 2.11 -2.23 1.59
C GLU A 63 0.96 -3.11 2.08
N ASP A 64 0.26 -2.63 3.10
CA ASP A 64 -0.90 -3.28 3.70
C ASP A 64 -2.22 -3.04 2.93
N VAL A 65 -2.14 -2.38 1.77
CA VAL A 65 -3.26 -2.12 0.86
C VAL A 65 -3.09 -2.96 -0.41
N HIS A 66 -4.06 -3.81 -0.70
CA HIS A 66 -4.05 -4.68 -1.88
C HIS A 66 -5.44 -4.86 -2.48
N MET A 67 -5.46 -5.34 -3.73
CA MET A 67 -6.70 -5.71 -4.40
C MET A 67 -7.17 -7.07 -3.88
N GLY A 68 -8.41 -7.12 -3.41
CA GLY A 68 -9.08 -8.35 -3.01
C GLY A 68 -10.46 -8.45 -3.64
N TYR A 69 -11.28 -9.36 -3.09
CA TYR A 69 -12.66 -9.56 -3.53
C TYR A 69 -13.59 -9.68 -2.33
N GLU A 70 -14.69 -8.91 -2.36
CA GLU A 70 -15.78 -8.96 -1.40
C GLU A 70 -17.05 -9.40 -2.14
N GLU A 71 -17.67 -10.50 -1.70
CA GLU A 71 -18.87 -11.07 -2.34
C GLU A 71 -18.75 -11.28 -3.88
N GLY A 72 -17.55 -11.58 -4.36
CA GLY A 72 -17.26 -11.78 -5.78
C GLY A 72 -17.01 -10.49 -6.58
N ARG A 73 -17.08 -9.32 -5.94
CA ARG A 73 -16.72 -8.03 -6.53
C ARG A 73 -15.32 -7.62 -6.13
N ALA A 74 -14.59 -7.01 -7.05
CA ALA A 74 -13.29 -6.45 -6.73
C ALA A 74 -13.42 -5.34 -5.68
N ALA A 75 -12.55 -5.38 -4.68
CA ALA A 75 -12.56 -4.42 -3.58
C ALA A 75 -11.13 -4.16 -3.11
N VAL A 76 -10.84 -2.89 -2.80
CA VAL A 76 -9.61 -2.51 -2.12
C VAL A 76 -9.70 -2.94 -0.67
N PHE A 77 -8.75 -3.73 -0.22
CA PHE A 77 -8.62 -4.11 1.18
C PHE A 77 -7.52 -3.29 1.84
N ASP A 78 -7.86 -2.62 2.94
CA ASP A 78 -6.91 -1.93 3.82
C ASP A 78 -6.78 -2.72 5.13
N ARG A 79 -5.65 -3.39 5.30
CA ARG A 79 -5.38 -4.20 6.50
C ARG A 79 -5.23 -3.35 7.76
N ASN A 80 -4.81 -2.09 7.66
CA ASN A 80 -4.57 -1.24 8.84
C ASN A 80 -5.86 -1.01 9.63
N ILE A 81 -6.97 -0.85 8.92
CA ILE A 81 -8.31 -0.64 9.51
C ILE A 81 -9.21 -1.88 9.39
N ASN A 82 -8.71 -2.95 8.77
CA ASN A 82 -9.48 -4.15 8.43
C ASN A 82 -10.78 -3.81 7.68
N GLY A 83 -10.66 -3.00 6.64
CA GLY A 83 -11.78 -2.41 5.91
C GLY A 83 -11.72 -2.68 4.41
N TRP A 84 -12.89 -2.59 3.77
CA TRP A 84 -13.07 -2.81 2.34
C TRP A 84 -13.66 -1.58 1.67
N VAL A 85 -13.18 -1.28 0.46
CA VAL A 85 -13.74 -0.26 -0.43
C VAL A 85 -14.02 -0.92 -1.78
N THR A 86 -15.29 -1.05 -2.15
CA THR A 86 -15.69 -1.66 -3.42
C THR A 86 -15.15 -0.88 -4.62
N VAL A 87 -14.59 -1.60 -5.59
CA VAL A 87 -14.14 -1.04 -6.86
C VAL A 87 -15.34 -0.97 -7.84
N PRO A 88 -15.51 0.13 -8.58
CA PRO A 88 -16.53 0.22 -9.62
C PRO A 88 -16.37 -0.88 -10.68
N GLU A 89 -17.48 -1.46 -11.15
CA GLU A 89 -17.49 -2.58 -12.10
C GLU A 89 -16.94 -2.20 -13.49
N GLU A 90 -16.84 -0.90 -13.79
CA GLU A 90 -16.31 -0.37 -15.05
C GLU A 90 -14.77 -0.34 -15.12
N ILE A 91 -14.09 -0.57 -14.00
CA ILE A 91 -12.62 -0.61 -13.96
C ILE A 91 -12.16 -2.00 -14.38
N ASP A 92 -11.49 -2.08 -15.53
CA ASP A 92 -10.82 -3.30 -15.96
C ASP A 92 -9.55 -3.51 -15.13
N LEU A 93 -9.40 -4.70 -14.57
CA LEU A 93 -8.29 -5.05 -13.69
C LEU A 93 -7.29 -5.92 -14.44
N PRO A 94 -6.00 -5.54 -14.46
CA PRO A 94 -4.95 -6.30 -15.15
C PRO A 94 -4.78 -7.68 -14.52
N ASP A 95 -4.27 -8.67 -15.23
CA ASP A 95 -4.03 -10.01 -14.68
C ASP A 95 -2.84 -10.08 -13.70
N ASN A 96 -1.97 -9.08 -13.72
CA ASN A 96 -0.81 -8.99 -12.85
C ASN A 96 -1.19 -8.50 -11.44
N GLN A 97 -0.86 -9.28 -10.40
CA GLN A 97 -1.18 -8.95 -9.00
C GLN A 97 -0.59 -7.61 -8.55
N GLN A 98 0.66 -7.32 -8.92
CA GLN A 98 1.32 -6.08 -8.52
C GLN A 98 0.65 -4.86 -9.13
N GLU A 99 0.27 -4.93 -10.41
CA GLU A 99 -0.48 -3.85 -11.07
C GLU A 99 -1.86 -3.65 -10.42
N ARG A 100 -2.56 -4.74 -10.07
CA ARG A 100 -3.83 -4.67 -9.30
C ARG A 100 -3.65 -3.96 -7.97
N ASP A 101 -2.58 -4.28 -7.25
CA ASP A 101 -2.31 -3.67 -5.94
C ASP A 101 -1.92 -2.19 -6.09
N MET A 102 -1.25 -1.81 -7.19
CA MET A 102 -1.02 -0.39 -7.49
C MET A 102 -2.31 0.37 -7.76
N ILE A 103 -3.25 -0.25 -8.50
CA ILE A 103 -4.59 0.31 -8.71
C ILE A 103 -5.34 0.41 -7.38
N ALA A 104 -5.26 -0.60 -6.52
CA ALA A 104 -5.91 -0.60 -5.21
C ALA A 104 -5.45 0.58 -4.35
N ARG A 105 -4.12 0.78 -4.28
CA ARG A 105 -3.49 1.90 -3.57
C ARG A 105 -3.93 3.26 -4.13
N GLU A 106 -3.97 3.40 -5.46
CA GLU A 106 -4.45 4.62 -6.11
C GLU A 106 -5.92 4.90 -5.76
N LEU A 107 -6.77 3.88 -5.85
CA LEU A 107 -8.20 4.00 -5.56
C LEU A 107 -8.45 4.40 -4.12
N LEU A 108 -7.71 3.83 -3.16
CA LEU A 108 -7.81 4.22 -1.75
C LEU A 108 -7.47 5.70 -1.56
N VAL A 109 -6.34 6.16 -2.11
CA VAL A 109 -5.92 7.57 -1.98
C VAL A 109 -6.95 8.49 -2.64
N LYS A 110 -7.44 8.16 -3.84
CA LYS A 110 -8.49 8.94 -4.51
C LYS A 110 -9.78 8.98 -3.70
N PHE A 111 -10.17 7.86 -3.10
CA PHE A 111 -11.34 7.77 -2.25
C PHE A 111 -11.21 8.68 -1.02
N GLN A 112 -10.10 8.56 -0.28
CA GLN A 112 -9.83 9.37 0.92
C GLN A 112 -9.74 10.87 0.61
N MET A 113 -9.18 11.24 -0.54
CA MET A 113 -9.04 12.63 -0.98
C MET A 113 -10.28 13.17 -1.73
N SER A 114 -11.32 12.34 -1.90
CA SER A 114 -12.52 12.73 -2.64
C SER A 114 -13.27 13.86 -1.92
N PRO A 115 -13.76 14.88 -2.64
CA PRO A 115 -14.60 15.92 -2.04
C PRO A 115 -15.94 15.36 -1.53
N ASN A 116 -16.36 14.19 -2.02
CA ASN A 116 -17.56 13.49 -1.61
C ASN A 116 -17.29 12.46 -0.48
N HIS A 117 -16.09 12.45 0.10
CA HIS A 117 -15.78 11.54 1.18
C HIS A 117 -16.62 11.87 2.43
N PRO A 118 -17.20 10.88 3.15
CA PRO A 118 -18.09 11.13 4.29
C PRO A 118 -17.46 12.02 5.38
N LEU A 119 -16.15 11.94 5.58
CA LEU A 119 -15.45 12.80 6.55
C LEU A 119 -15.47 14.30 6.16
N VAL A 120 -15.59 14.64 4.87
CA VAL A 120 -15.76 16.03 4.42
C VAL A 120 -17.12 16.55 4.86
N GLU A 121 -18.17 15.75 4.70
CA GLU A 121 -19.52 16.10 5.17
C GLU A 121 -19.56 16.22 6.69
N LEU A 122 -18.96 15.28 7.41
CA LEU A 122 -18.87 15.32 8.87
C LEU A 122 -18.09 16.56 9.36
N ARG A 123 -17.00 16.93 8.70
CA ARG A 123 -16.27 18.17 9.01
C ARG A 123 -17.15 19.40 8.77
N ARG A 124 -17.93 19.45 7.69
CA ARG A 124 -18.85 20.57 7.43
C ARG A 124 -19.96 20.66 8.48
N ALA A 125 -20.50 19.53 8.93
CA ALA A 125 -21.60 19.49 9.90
C ALA A 125 -21.15 19.74 11.35
N TYR A 126 -19.96 19.26 11.73
CA TYR A 126 -19.51 19.21 13.13
C TYR A 126 -18.12 19.82 13.39
N GLY A 127 -17.49 20.40 12.38
CA GLY A 127 -16.18 21.04 12.51
C GLY A 127 -16.22 22.23 13.47
N LYS A 128 -15.28 22.28 14.42
CA LYS A 128 -15.20 23.35 15.42
C LYS A 128 -14.53 24.62 14.90
N PHE A 129 -13.72 24.50 13.86
CA PHE A 129 -12.88 25.56 13.31
C PHE A 129 -12.91 25.47 11.77
N GLU A 130 -12.83 26.63 11.12
CA GLU A 130 -12.72 26.73 9.66
C GLU A 130 -11.32 26.36 9.16
#